data_AF-A0A554I9B1-F1
#
_entry.id   AF-A0A554I9B1-F1
#
_cell.length_a   1.000
_cell.length_b   1.000
_cell.length_c   1.000
_cell.angle_alpha   90.00
_cell.angle_beta   90.00
_cell.angle_gamma   90.00
#
_symmetry.space_group_name_H-M   'P 1'
#
loop_
_entity.id
_entity.type
_entity.pdbx_description
1 polymer ?
#
loop_
_entity_poly.entity_id
_entity_poly.type
_entity_poly.pdbx_seq_one_letter_code
_entity_poly.pdbx_strand_id
1 'polypeptide(L)'
;MKNILIILFVLGLILFGASQIFSGKSKPGTIASFFQPGYLDMTGTDVGQKPVSVGPTGGNNNQPEKPEEPQKPKVEPPLGFVESQLSPFYKQVRISGVNPPDYFGDTNSEITISTDNLKSPVLVTEWIIRANLGGSVEIPRAISDFSPYGVNRESDIILKPGEYIRMYSWKSANGKNFRLNKCMGFLNQQISFSPSLPEECPSIAQDKRIITFTGACQDFLRSLPSCKLPSANDLNRYTGPNDVECRRIADQYTFGNCYDTNREKPDFFSKEWRTWLNGGMQFDPKHDRLILYDKQGLVVDEYIY
;
A
#
# COMPACT_ATOMS: atom_id res chain seq x y z
N MET A 1 38.26 -4.21 36.13
CA MET A 1 37.15 -5.17 36.36
C MET A 1 36.11 -5.21 35.24
N LYS A 2 35.68 -4.08 34.66
CA LYS A 2 34.64 -4.03 33.61
C LYS A 2 34.99 -4.78 32.31
N ASN A 3 36.27 -4.83 31.92
CA ASN A 3 36.71 -5.48 30.68
C ASN A 3 36.83 -7.02 30.79
N ILE A 4 37.01 -7.56 31.99
CA ILE A 4 37.09 -9.01 32.21
C ILE A 4 35.70 -9.65 32.07
N LEU A 5 34.65 -8.94 32.50
CA LEU A 5 33.27 -9.41 32.40
C LEU A 5 32.80 -9.56 30.95
N ILE A 6 33.24 -8.65 30.06
CA ILE A 6 32.88 -8.68 28.63
C ILE A 6 33.54 -9.87 27.92
N ILE A 7 34.81 -10.17 28.24
CA ILE A 7 35.54 -11.30 27.64
C ILE A 7 34.90 -12.63 28.04
N LEU A 8 34.49 -12.79 29.29
CA LEU A 8 33.80 -14.01 29.76
C LEU A 8 32.43 -14.18 29.11
N PHE A 9 31.70 -13.09 28.86
CA PHE A 9 30.39 -13.14 28.21
C PHE A 9 30.49 -13.52 26.72
N VAL A 10 31.50 -13.00 26.01
CA VAL A 10 31.75 -13.34 24.60
C VAL A 10 32.21 -14.80 24.45
N LEU A 11 33.09 -15.29 25.33
CA LEU A 11 33.49 -16.70 25.34
C LEU A 11 32.33 -17.65 25.63
N GLY A 12 31.41 -17.25 26.52
CA GLY A 12 30.19 -18.02 26.80
C GLY A 12 29.25 -18.16 25.59
N LEU A 13 29.09 -17.11 24.78
CA LEU A 13 28.24 -17.15 23.58
C LEU A 13 28.85 -18.01 22.45
N ILE A 14 30.17 -18.00 22.30
CA ILE A 14 30.86 -18.83 21.29
C ILE A 14 30.73 -20.32 21.65
N LEU A 15 30.86 -20.68 22.93
CA LEU A 15 30.70 -22.06 23.40
C LEU A 15 29.24 -22.53 23.31
N PHE A 16 28.26 -21.65 23.55
CA PHE A 16 26.84 -21.99 23.42
C PHE A 16 26.43 -22.23 21.96
N GLY A 17 26.91 -21.39 21.03
CA GLY A 17 26.66 -21.54 19.58
C GLY A 17 27.24 -22.82 18.98
N ALA A 18 28.41 -23.26 19.44
CA ALA A 18 29.01 -24.51 18.98
C ALA A 18 28.23 -25.77 19.42
N SER A 19 27.48 -25.70 20.52
CA SER A 19 26.70 -26.85 21.04
C SER A 19 25.42 -27.15 20.25
N GLN A 20 24.88 -26.17 19.50
CA GLN A 20 23.63 -26.33 18.75
C GLN A 20 23.83 -26.87 17.32
N ILE A 21 25.08 -26.99 16.86
CA ILE A 21 25.40 -27.47 15.49
C ILE A 21 25.53 -29.02 15.43
N PHE A 22 25.61 -29.72 16.57
CA PHE A 22 25.90 -31.16 16.61
C PHE A 22 24.72 -32.08 16.98
N SER A 23 23.46 -31.62 16.95
CA SER A 23 22.31 -32.48 17.28
C SER A 23 21.08 -32.17 16.44
N GLY A 24 21.00 -32.77 15.25
CA GLY A 24 19.81 -32.74 14.41
C GLY A 24 19.81 -33.87 13.38
N LYS A 25 19.24 -35.02 13.78
CA LYS A 25 19.14 -36.25 12.99
C LYS A 25 18.25 -36.07 11.75
N SER A 26 18.71 -36.60 10.63
CA SER A 26 18.01 -36.76 9.36
C SER A 26 16.91 -37.83 9.42
N LYS A 27 15.80 -37.60 8.70
CA LYS A 27 14.93 -38.67 8.16
C LYS A 27 14.52 -38.31 6.73
N PRO A 28 14.67 -39.22 5.76
CA PRO A 28 14.27 -39.00 4.38
C PRO A 28 12.79 -39.35 4.17
N GLY A 29 12.03 -38.46 3.55
CA GLY A 29 10.64 -38.65 3.17
C GLY A 29 10.49 -38.59 1.66
N THR A 30 10.31 -39.77 1.07
CA THR A 30 10.00 -40.07 -0.33
C THR A 30 8.60 -39.57 -0.70
N ILE A 31 8.44 -38.75 -1.76
CA ILE A 31 7.19 -38.69 -2.54
C ILE A 31 7.53 -38.49 -4.02
N ALA A 32 6.82 -39.25 -4.83
CA ALA A 32 7.07 -39.59 -6.21
C ALA A 32 6.82 -38.44 -7.20
N SER A 33 7.70 -38.42 -8.20
CA SER A 33 7.49 -37.88 -9.54
C SER A 33 6.30 -38.56 -10.24
N PHE A 34 5.30 -37.79 -10.65
CA PHE A 34 4.33 -38.19 -11.66
C PHE A 34 4.58 -37.38 -12.93
N PHE A 35 5.40 -37.94 -13.82
CA PHE A 35 5.42 -37.61 -15.24
C PHE A 35 4.65 -38.71 -15.98
N GLN A 36 3.63 -38.34 -16.74
CA GLN A 36 3.28 -39.07 -17.96
C GLN A 36 2.90 -38.06 -19.06
N PRO A 37 3.61 -38.08 -20.20
CA PRO A 37 3.16 -37.47 -21.45
C PRO A 37 2.32 -38.49 -22.23
N GLY A 38 1.12 -38.09 -22.66
CA GLY A 38 0.28 -38.85 -23.59
C GLY A 38 0.47 -38.32 -25.02
N TYR A 39 0.94 -39.21 -25.90
CA TYR A 39 1.15 -39.00 -27.33
C TYR A 39 -0.15 -39.13 -28.15
N LEU A 40 -0.06 -38.58 -29.36
CA LEU A 40 -0.89 -38.57 -30.58
C LEU A 40 -1.70 -39.84 -30.92
N ASP A 41 -2.90 -39.65 -31.51
CA ASP A 41 -3.32 -40.16 -32.84
C ASP A 41 -4.74 -39.63 -33.18
N MET A 42 -4.97 -38.90 -34.27
CA MET A 42 -5.09 -39.26 -35.70
C MET A 42 -6.46 -39.80 -36.13
N THR A 43 -6.95 -39.23 -37.23
CA THR A 43 -8.08 -39.66 -38.12
C THR A 43 -9.49 -39.52 -37.52
N GLY A 44 -10.54 -39.15 -38.24
CA GLY A 44 -10.76 -38.89 -39.65
C GLY A 44 -12.22 -38.44 -39.83
N THR A 45 -12.46 -37.74 -40.94
CA THR A 45 -13.73 -37.45 -41.61
C THR A 45 -14.93 -38.34 -41.28
N ASP A 46 -16.10 -37.75 -41.01
CA ASP A 46 -17.25 -38.01 -41.89
C ASP A 46 -18.31 -36.90 -41.87
N VAL A 47 -18.84 -36.64 -43.07
CA VAL A 47 -19.84 -35.64 -43.43
C VAL A 47 -21.21 -36.32 -43.37
N GLY A 48 -22.11 -35.80 -42.52
CA GLY A 48 -23.47 -36.31 -42.38
C GLY A 48 -24.51 -35.21 -42.42
N GLN A 49 -24.71 -34.58 -43.59
CA GLN A 49 -25.91 -33.78 -43.86
C GLN A 49 -27.11 -34.69 -44.07
N LYS A 50 -28.20 -34.45 -43.34
CA LYS A 50 -29.58 -34.82 -43.72
C LYS A 50 -30.60 -34.20 -42.74
N PRO A 51 -31.87 -34.04 -43.14
CA PRO A 51 -32.36 -33.00 -44.03
C PRO A 51 -33.35 -32.05 -43.35
N VAL A 52 -33.57 -30.91 -44.01
CA VAL A 52 -34.58 -29.90 -43.68
C VAL A 52 -35.99 -30.52 -43.73
N SER A 53 -36.71 -30.43 -42.62
CA SER A 53 -38.15 -30.71 -42.52
C SER A 53 -38.90 -29.39 -42.45
N VAL A 54 -39.47 -28.96 -43.58
CA VAL A 54 -40.45 -27.87 -43.64
C VAL A 54 -41.84 -28.45 -43.36
N GLY A 55 -42.50 -27.96 -42.31
CA GLY A 55 -43.89 -28.25 -41.97
C GLY A 55 -44.52 -27.06 -41.23
N PRO A 56 -45.84 -26.86 -41.32
CA PRO A 56 -46.40 -25.54 -41.56
C PRO A 56 -47.14 -24.90 -40.37
N THR A 57 -47.18 -23.56 -40.39
CA THR A 57 -48.21 -22.61 -39.90
C THR A 57 -49.04 -22.94 -38.65
N GLY A 58 -49.02 -21.96 -37.72
CA GLY A 58 -50.26 -21.47 -37.10
C GLY A 58 -50.36 -21.66 -35.59
N GLY A 59 -49.83 -20.71 -34.82
CA GLY A 59 -50.05 -20.63 -33.38
C GLY A 59 -49.73 -19.24 -32.86
N ASN A 60 -50.67 -18.31 -33.05
CA ASN A 60 -50.56 -16.92 -32.60
C ASN A 60 -50.83 -16.86 -31.08
N ASN A 61 -49.81 -17.19 -30.27
CA ASN A 61 -49.83 -16.97 -28.83
C ASN A 61 -49.18 -15.61 -28.54
N ASN A 62 -49.99 -14.54 -28.63
CA ASN A 62 -49.66 -13.26 -28.02
C ASN A 62 -49.78 -13.40 -26.50
N GLN A 63 -48.74 -13.97 -25.89
CA GLN A 63 -48.50 -13.80 -24.46
C GLN A 63 -47.76 -12.48 -24.29
N PRO A 64 -48.25 -11.53 -23.46
CA PRO A 64 -47.53 -10.30 -23.17
C PRO A 64 -46.15 -10.65 -22.63
N GLU A 65 -45.11 -10.33 -23.39
CA GLU A 65 -43.72 -10.47 -22.97
C GLU A 65 -43.54 -9.59 -21.74
N LYS A 66 -43.37 -10.26 -20.59
CA LYS A 66 -43.10 -9.62 -19.31
C LYS A 66 -41.86 -8.74 -19.52
N PRO A 67 -41.89 -7.44 -19.16
CA PRO A 67 -40.73 -6.57 -19.31
C PRO A 67 -39.52 -7.25 -18.68
N GLU A 68 -38.54 -7.59 -19.51
CA GLU A 68 -37.32 -8.23 -19.07
C GLU A 68 -36.63 -7.25 -18.13
N GLU A 69 -36.66 -7.57 -16.83
CA GLU A 69 -36.01 -6.78 -15.80
C GLU A 69 -34.53 -6.66 -16.20
N PRO A 70 -33.93 -5.45 -16.22
CA PRO A 70 -32.58 -5.25 -16.73
C PRO A 70 -31.63 -6.27 -16.10
N GLN A 71 -31.18 -7.25 -16.89
CA GLN A 71 -30.34 -8.32 -16.37
C GLN A 71 -29.08 -7.67 -15.80
N LYS A 72 -28.92 -7.77 -14.48
CA LYS A 72 -27.75 -7.25 -13.78
C LYS A 72 -26.51 -7.83 -14.47
N PRO A 73 -25.49 -7.00 -14.80
CA PRO A 73 -24.29 -7.49 -15.47
C PRO A 73 -23.75 -8.71 -14.72
N LYS A 74 -23.64 -9.84 -15.41
CA LYS A 74 -23.13 -11.07 -14.81
C LYS A 74 -21.69 -10.84 -14.41
N VAL A 75 -21.35 -11.13 -13.15
CA VAL A 75 -19.98 -11.01 -12.65
C VAL A 75 -19.17 -12.13 -13.27
N GLU A 76 -18.14 -11.79 -14.05
CA GLU A 76 -17.25 -12.79 -14.67
C GLU A 76 -16.04 -13.04 -13.75
N PRO A 77 -15.86 -14.26 -13.22
CA PRO A 77 -14.69 -14.61 -12.42
C PRO A 77 -13.41 -14.62 -13.27
N PRO A 78 -12.23 -14.37 -12.68
CA PRO A 78 -10.96 -14.51 -13.38
C PRO A 78 -10.67 -15.98 -13.70
N LEU A 79 -9.79 -16.23 -14.68
CA LEU A 79 -9.48 -17.58 -15.16
C LEU A 79 -9.07 -18.52 -14.00
N GLY A 80 -9.71 -19.69 -13.92
CA GLY A 80 -9.44 -20.69 -12.88
C GLY A 80 -10.18 -20.46 -11.56
N PHE A 81 -11.09 -19.49 -11.51
CA PHE A 81 -11.98 -19.25 -10.37
C PHE A 81 -13.45 -19.36 -10.77
N VAL A 82 -14.30 -19.63 -9.80
CA VAL A 82 -15.77 -19.61 -9.93
C VAL A 82 -16.37 -18.51 -9.06
N GLU A 83 -17.63 -18.14 -9.32
CA GLU A 83 -18.31 -17.04 -8.60
C GLU A 83 -18.31 -17.22 -7.07
N SER A 84 -18.41 -18.45 -6.56
CA SER A 84 -18.40 -18.73 -5.12
C SER A 84 -17.05 -18.50 -4.44
N GLN A 85 -15.98 -18.30 -5.22
CA GLN A 85 -14.64 -17.98 -4.72
C GLN A 85 -14.35 -16.48 -4.74
N LEU A 86 -15.30 -15.65 -5.20
CA LEU A 86 -15.15 -14.20 -5.24
C LEU A 86 -15.47 -13.60 -3.87
N SER A 87 -14.63 -12.66 -3.45
CA SER A 87 -14.85 -11.87 -2.26
C SER A 87 -16.07 -10.95 -2.44
N PRO A 88 -16.80 -10.61 -1.36
CA PRO A 88 -17.78 -9.53 -1.41
C PRO A 88 -17.20 -8.19 -1.89
N PHE A 89 -15.87 -8.03 -1.82
CA PHE A 89 -15.13 -6.86 -2.29
C PHE A 89 -14.56 -7.00 -3.71
N TYR A 90 -14.96 -8.04 -4.45
CA TYR A 90 -14.47 -8.29 -5.80
C TYR A 90 -14.62 -7.05 -6.71
N LYS A 91 -13.51 -6.60 -7.30
CA LYS A 91 -13.40 -5.38 -8.13
C LYS A 91 -13.77 -4.05 -7.43
N GLN A 92 -14.10 -4.07 -6.14
CA GLN A 92 -14.30 -2.88 -5.31
C GLN A 92 -12.99 -2.37 -4.70
N VAL A 93 -12.14 -3.31 -4.29
CA VAL A 93 -10.72 -3.08 -3.96
C VAL A 93 -9.90 -3.66 -5.10
N ARG A 94 -8.91 -2.94 -5.60
CA ARG A 94 -8.17 -3.33 -6.80
C ARG A 94 -6.68 -3.11 -6.66
N ILE A 95 -5.89 -3.96 -7.29
CA ILE A 95 -4.50 -3.63 -7.64
C ILE A 95 -4.60 -2.67 -8.83
N SER A 96 -4.32 -1.39 -8.62
CA SER A 96 -4.45 -0.36 -9.66
C SER A 96 -3.14 0.03 -10.32
N GLY A 97 -2.00 -0.48 -9.83
CA GLY A 97 -0.71 -0.26 -10.44
C GLY A 97 0.36 -1.15 -9.82
N VAL A 98 1.28 -1.60 -10.65
CA VAL A 98 2.46 -2.36 -10.24
C VAL A 98 3.65 -1.77 -10.97
N ASN A 99 4.66 -1.34 -10.21
CA ASN A 99 6.02 -1.20 -10.72
C ASN A 99 6.76 -2.48 -10.32
N PRO A 100 7.05 -3.39 -11.25
CA PRO A 100 7.62 -4.70 -10.93
C PRO A 100 9.09 -4.58 -10.47
N PRO A 101 9.62 -5.64 -9.81
CA PRO A 101 11.03 -5.71 -9.47
C PRO A 101 11.91 -5.70 -10.71
N ASP A 102 13.08 -5.09 -10.59
CA ASP A 102 14.09 -5.14 -11.64
C ASP A 102 14.94 -6.42 -11.48
N TYR A 103 15.46 -6.93 -12.60
CA TYR A 103 16.37 -8.06 -12.67
C TYR A 103 17.60 -7.91 -11.77
N PHE A 104 18.06 -6.67 -11.60
CA PHE A 104 19.28 -6.34 -10.86
C PHE A 104 19.01 -5.96 -9.41
N GLY A 105 17.74 -5.94 -8.98
CA GLY A 105 17.38 -5.72 -7.59
C GLY A 105 16.04 -5.01 -7.40
N ASP A 106 15.54 -5.10 -6.19
CA ASP A 106 14.23 -4.57 -5.83
C ASP A 106 14.34 -3.27 -5.02
N THR A 107 14.77 -2.20 -5.70
CA THR A 107 14.92 -0.88 -5.06
C THR A 107 13.78 0.08 -5.36
N ASN A 108 12.94 -0.24 -6.34
CA ASN A 108 11.88 0.64 -6.84
C ASN A 108 10.51 -0.06 -6.99
N SER A 109 10.35 -1.33 -6.58
CA SER A 109 9.05 -1.99 -6.75
C SER A 109 7.98 -1.38 -5.87
N GLU A 110 6.82 -1.17 -6.47
CA GLU A 110 5.67 -0.56 -5.84
C GLU A 110 4.41 -1.29 -6.28
N ILE A 111 3.51 -1.54 -5.34
CA ILE A 111 2.14 -1.95 -5.65
C ILE A 111 1.19 -0.89 -5.11
N THR A 112 0.24 -0.48 -5.93
CA THR A 112 -0.85 0.39 -5.52
C THR A 112 -2.15 -0.39 -5.41
N ILE A 113 -2.79 -0.32 -4.25
CA ILE A 113 -4.13 -0.89 -4.00
C ILE A 113 -5.10 0.26 -3.80
N SER A 114 -6.15 0.34 -4.61
CA SER A 114 -7.13 1.44 -4.60
C SER A 114 -8.55 0.94 -4.32
N THR A 115 -9.41 1.88 -3.91
CA THR A 115 -10.79 1.61 -3.49
C THR A 115 -11.81 2.53 -4.15
N ASP A 116 -11.57 2.94 -5.40
CA ASP A 116 -12.44 3.90 -6.11
C ASP A 116 -13.90 3.41 -6.23
N ASN A 117 -14.09 2.09 -6.30
CA ASN A 117 -15.40 1.46 -6.47
C ASN A 117 -16.05 1.03 -5.14
N LEU A 118 -15.31 1.14 -4.03
CA LEU A 118 -15.73 0.68 -2.71
C LEU A 118 -16.92 1.48 -2.19
N LYS A 119 -17.91 0.80 -1.60
CA LYS A 119 -19.13 1.43 -1.08
C LYS A 119 -19.10 1.71 0.42
N SER A 120 -18.35 0.93 1.17
CA SER A 120 -18.22 1.04 2.63
C SER A 120 -16.80 0.70 3.06
N PRO A 121 -16.30 1.23 4.19
CA PRO A 121 -14.95 0.92 4.66
C PRO A 121 -14.69 -0.58 4.81
N VAL A 122 -13.46 -1.02 4.54
CA VAL A 122 -13.05 -2.42 4.61
C VAL A 122 -11.70 -2.58 5.29
N LEU A 123 -11.57 -3.56 6.17
CA LEU A 123 -10.31 -3.96 6.78
C LEU A 123 -9.52 -4.79 5.77
N VAL A 124 -8.31 -4.33 5.44
CA VAL A 124 -7.46 -4.96 4.41
C VAL A 124 -6.13 -5.48 4.94
N THR A 125 -5.80 -5.20 6.20
CA THR A 125 -4.63 -5.82 6.84
C THR A 125 -4.72 -7.34 6.76
N GLU A 126 -3.58 -8.00 6.55
CA GLU A 126 -3.44 -9.45 6.35
C GLU A 126 -4.05 -9.97 5.04
N TRP A 127 -4.53 -9.10 4.13
CA TRP A 127 -4.85 -9.53 2.77
C TRP A 127 -3.57 -9.84 2.00
N ILE A 128 -3.63 -10.79 1.08
CA ILE A 128 -2.45 -11.36 0.43
C ILE A 128 -2.51 -11.10 -1.07
N ILE A 129 -1.42 -10.60 -1.63
CA ILE A 129 -1.19 -10.59 -3.07
C ILE A 129 -0.28 -11.76 -3.41
N ARG A 130 -0.71 -12.65 -4.31
CA ARG A 130 0.11 -13.78 -4.77
C ARG A 130 0.41 -13.68 -6.26
N ALA A 131 1.68 -13.87 -6.59
CA ALA A 131 2.16 -14.11 -7.94
C ALA A 131 1.87 -15.54 -8.39
N ASN A 132 1.85 -15.76 -9.71
CA ASN A 132 1.61 -17.09 -10.28
C ASN A 132 2.79 -18.07 -10.08
N LEU A 133 4.02 -17.56 -9.92
CA LEU A 133 5.25 -18.36 -9.77
C LEU A 133 5.67 -18.61 -8.30
N GLY A 134 4.83 -18.26 -7.32
CA GLY A 134 5.04 -18.64 -5.91
C GLY A 134 5.47 -17.52 -4.97
N GLY A 135 5.62 -16.29 -5.44
CA GLY A 135 5.81 -15.11 -4.60
C GLY A 135 4.52 -14.63 -3.94
N SER A 136 4.61 -14.08 -2.73
CA SER A 136 3.46 -13.43 -2.09
C SER A 136 3.89 -12.31 -1.16
N VAL A 137 3.00 -11.33 -0.99
CA VAL A 137 3.17 -10.23 -0.06
C VAL A 137 1.85 -10.00 0.69
N GLU A 138 1.98 -9.60 1.95
CA GLU A 138 0.84 -9.34 2.83
C GLU A 138 0.72 -7.84 3.05
N ILE A 139 -0.52 -7.32 3.08
CA ILE A 139 -0.78 -5.94 3.47
C ILE A 139 -0.51 -5.79 4.98
N PRO A 140 0.51 -5.02 5.41
CA PRO A 140 0.90 -4.96 6.80
C PRO A 140 -0.04 -4.06 7.63
N ARG A 141 0.27 -3.94 8.92
CA ARG A 141 -0.30 -2.89 9.77
C ARG A 141 0.39 -1.55 9.53
N ALA A 142 -0.30 -0.47 9.91
CA ALA A 142 0.21 0.89 9.79
C ALA A 142 -0.30 1.80 10.91
N ILE A 143 0.42 2.90 11.16
CA ILE A 143 -0.01 3.96 12.06
C ILE A 143 -1.07 4.79 11.34
N SER A 144 -2.31 4.74 11.82
CA SER A 144 -3.42 5.52 11.26
C SER A 144 -3.29 7.02 11.56
N ASP A 145 -2.70 7.35 12.70
CA ASP A 145 -2.49 8.72 13.17
C ASP A 145 -1.07 8.90 13.71
N PHE A 146 -0.19 9.41 12.85
CA PHE A 146 1.20 9.66 13.19
C PHE A 146 1.32 10.98 13.95
N SER A 147 1.48 10.89 15.26
CA SER A 147 1.58 12.02 16.19
C SER A 147 3.04 12.38 16.49
N PRO A 148 3.36 13.69 16.65
CA PRO A 148 4.68 14.12 17.13
C PRO A 148 4.97 13.75 18.59
N TYR A 149 3.94 13.43 19.38
CA TYR A 149 4.05 13.28 20.84
C TYR A 149 3.82 11.84 21.31
N GLY A 150 3.43 10.96 20.40
CA GLY A 150 2.95 9.62 20.71
C GLY A 150 3.96 8.51 20.44
N VAL A 151 3.65 7.32 20.98
CA VAL A 151 4.38 6.08 20.70
C VAL A 151 4.18 5.60 19.24
N ASN A 152 3.17 6.12 18.55
CA ASN A 152 2.84 5.80 17.15
C ASN A 152 2.75 4.27 16.92
N ARG A 153 1.71 3.68 17.52
CA ARG A 153 1.45 2.24 17.44
C ARG A 153 0.77 1.90 16.10
N GLU A 154 1.24 0.83 15.47
CA GLU A 154 0.62 0.30 14.27
C GLU A 154 -0.68 -0.44 14.62
N SER A 155 -1.69 -0.26 13.78
CA SER A 155 -3.00 -0.90 13.87
C SER A 155 -3.40 -1.43 12.49
N ASP A 156 -4.55 -2.11 12.44
CA ASP A 156 -5.10 -2.57 11.17
C ASP A 156 -5.44 -1.38 10.25
N ILE A 157 -5.24 -1.59 8.96
CA ILE A 157 -5.57 -0.65 7.89
C ILE A 157 -7.02 -0.90 7.49
N ILE A 158 -7.82 0.15 7.63
CA ILE A 158 -9.21 0.19 7.17
C ILE A 158 -9.27 1.22 6.05
N LEU A 159 -9.45 0.76 4.82
CA LEU A 159 -9.59 1.64 3.67
C LEU A 159 -11.02 2.14 3.55
N LYS A 160 -11.17 3.46 3.44
CA LYS A 160 -12.45 4.11 3.10
C LYS A 160 -12.56 4.30 1.58
N PRO A 161 -13.78 4.52 1.05
CA PRO A 161 -13.95 4.80 -0.38
C PRO A 161 -13.02 5.90 -0.89
N GLY A 162 -12.30 5.60 -1.98
CA GLY A 162 -11.33 6.50 -2.61
C GLY A 162 -9.98 6.63 -1.89
N GLU A 163 -9.72 5.85 -0.84
CA GLU A 163 -8.39 5.71 -0.24
C GLU A 163 -7.55 4.66 -1.00
N TYR A 164 -6.24 4.73 -0.83
CA TYR A 164 -5.31 3.79 -1.46
C TYR A 164 -4.07 3.52 -0.59
N ILE A 165 -3.45 2.37 -0.84
CA ILE A 165 -2.17 1.96 -0.27
C ILE A 165 -1.13 1.99 -1.37
N ARG A 166 0.00 2.66 -1.13
CA ARG A 166 1.24 2.46 -1.86
C ARG A 166 2.16 1.60 -1.01
N MET A 167 2.47 0.42 -1.52
CA MET A 167 3.30 -0.56 -0.85
C MET A 167 4.63 -0.69 -1.56
N TYR A 168 5.70 -0.45 -0.83
CA TYR A 168 7.07 -0.47 -1.33
C TYR A 168 7.77 -1.73 -0.82
N SER A 169 8.61 -2.32 -1.66
CA SER A 169 9.34 -3.55 -1.33
C SER A 169 10.48 -3.34 -0.32
N TRP A 170 11.13 -2.17 -0.33
CA TRP A 170 12.26 -1.91 0.56
C TRP A 170 11.82 -1.52 1.97
N LYS A 171 12.81 -1.30 2.85
CA LYS A 171 12.59 -0.89 4.23
C LYS A 171 12.27 0.60 4.34
N SER A 172 11.26 0.94 5.15
CA SER A 172 10.96 2.33 5.51
C SER A 172 12.14 3.00 6.24
N ALA A 173 12.41 4.27 5.92
CA ALA A 173 13.49 5.04 6.53
C ALA A 173 13.36 5.17 8.06
N ASN A 174 12.13 5.23 8.57
CA ASN A 174 11.84 5.24 10.01
C ASN A 174 11.40 3.87 10.55
N GLY A 175 11.41 2.83 9.71
CA GLY A 175 10.98 1.47 10.06
C GLY A 175 9.49 1.35 10.39
N LYS A 176 8.65 2.28 9.93
CA LYS A 176 7.21 2.31 10.19
C LYS A 176 6.39 2.46 8.91
N ASN A 177 5.18 1.92 8.97
CA ASN A 177 4.12 2.14 7.98
C ASN A 177 3.12 3.17 8.54
N PHE A 178 2.55 4.01 7.69
CA PHE A 178 1.64 5.05 8.18
C PHE A 178 0.69 5.59 7.10
N ARG A 179 -0.44 6.11 7.57
CA ARG A 179 -1.32 6.98 6.78
C ARG A 179 -0.71 8.37 6.70
N LEU A 180 -0.70 8.95 5.50
CA LEU A 180 -0.24 10.32 5.33
C LEU A 180 -1.21 11.32 5.97
N ASN A 181 -0.66 12.42 6.47
CA ASN A 181 -1.41 13.60 6.89
C ASN A 181 -0.74 14.87 6.35
N LYS A 182 -1.48 15.98 6.41
CA LYS A 182 -1.05 17.29 5.89
C LYS A 182 0.32 17.77 6.39
N CYS A 183 0.77 17.34 7.56
CA CYS A 183 1.99 17.86 8.17
C CYS A 183 3.22 16.98 7.93
N MET A 184 3.06 15.79 7.33
CA MET A 184 4.14 14.79 7.28
C MET A 184 5.36 15.21 6.47
N GLY A 185 5.22 16.13 5.51
CA GLY A 185 6.36 16.61 4.72
C GLY A 185 7.47 17.24 5.56
N PHE A 186 7.18 17.77 6.76
CA PHE A 186 8.20 18.27 7.68
C PHE A 186 9.23 17.20 8.08
N LEU A 187 8.83 15.93 8.10
CA LEU A 187 9.71 14.82 8.49
C LEU A 187 10.84 14.59 7.47
N ASN A 188 10.69 15.03 6.22
CA ASN A 188 11.77 14.95 5.21
C ASN A 188 13.04 15.71 5.64
N GLN A 189 12.93 16.67 6.57
CA GLN A 189 14.10 17.42 7.07
C GLN A 189 14.94 16.63 8.08
N GLN A 190 14.36 15.61 8.69
CA GLN A 190 15.01 14.80 9.72
C GLN A 190 15.30 13.37 9.24
N ILE A 191 14.51 12.88 8.28
CA ILE A 191 14.55 11.50 7.80
C ILE A 191 14.46 11.53 6.27
N SER A 192 15.42 10.87 5.62
CA SER A 192 15.44 10.73 4.16
C SER A 192 14.52 9.60 3.72
N PHE A 193 13.24 9.90 3.50
CA PHE A 193 12.29 8.94 2.95
C PHE A 193 12.55 8.69 1.45
N SER A 194 12.40 7.43 1.03
CA SER A 194 12.33 7.04 -0.38
C SER A 194 11.02 6.26 -0.61
N PRO A 195 10.09 6.75 -1.46
CA PRO A 195 10.11 8.10 -2.03
C PRO A 195 9.92 9.18 -0.94
N SER A 196 10.30 10.42 -1.25
CA SER A 196 10.11 11.55 -0.33
C SER A 196 8.62 11.72 0.03
N LEU A 197 8.36 12.21 1.25
CA LEU A 197 6.99 12.53 1.66
C LEU A 197 6.49 13.77 0.90
N PRO A 198 5.18 13.88 0.62
CA PRO A 198 4.64 15.05 -0.07
C PRO A 198 4.92 16.34 0.71
N GLU A 199 5.39 17.38 0.01
CA GLU A 199 5.69 18.69 0.61
C GLU A 199 4.47 19.64 0.58
N GLU A 200 3.28 19.12 0.93
CA GLU A 200 1.98 19.82 0.84
C GLU A 200 1.52 20.39 2.20
N CYS A 201 2.46 20.80 3.07
CA CYS A 201 2.11 21.33 4.38
C CYS A 201 1.33 22.64 4.27
N PRO A 202 0.41 22.91 5.22
CA PRO A 202 -0.23 24.21 5.34
C PRO A 202 0.83 25.32 5.33
N SER A 203 0.65 26.30 4.45
CA SER A 203 1.56 27.43 4.37
C SER A 203 1.35 28.35 5.56
N ILE A 204 2.45 28.79 6.17
CA ILE A 204 2.42 29.81 7.23
C ILE A 204 1.81 31.13 6.73
N ALA A 205 1.92 31.42 5.45
CA ALA A 205 1.35 32.61 4.80
C ALA A 205 -0.18 32.74 4.97
N GLN A 206 -0.87 31.65 5.29
CA GLN A 206 -2.31 31.63 5.55
C GLN A 206 -2.68 32.11 6.96
N ASP A 207 -1.70 32.32 7.84
CA ASP A 207 -1.94 32.86 9.17
C ASP A 207 -2.35 34.34 9.10
N LYS A 208 -3.58 34.62 9.52
CA LYS A 208 -4.16 35.97 9.47
C LYS A 208 -3.40 36.98 10.33
N ARG A 209 -2.64 36.54 11.35
CA ARG A 209 -1.82 37.43 12.19
C ARG A 209 -0.71 38.10 11.39
N ILE A 210 -0.31 37.52 10.26
CA ILE A 210 0.77 38.07 9.43
C ILE A 210 0.44 39.47 8.91
N ILE A 211 -0.83 39.81 8.68
CA ILE A 211 -1.22 41.13 8.15
C ILE A 211 -0.84 42.30 9.05
N THR A 212 -0.62 42.05 10.35
CA THR A 212 -0.25 43.09 11.32
C THR A 212 1.26 43.28 11.46
N PHE A 213 2.08 42.48 10.76
CA PHE A 213 3.54 42.53 10.88
C PHE A 213 4.19 43.53 9.93
N THR A 214 5.46 43.82 10.18
CA THR A 214 6.31 44.62 9.30
C THR A 214 6.37 44.01 7.89
N GLY A 215 6.51 44.83 6.85
CA GLY A 215 6.56 44.34 5.46
C GLY A 215 7.64 43.28 5.26
N ALA A 216 8.84 43.50 5.81
CA ALA A 216 9.94 42.54 5.78
C ALA A 216 9.57 41.18 6.41
N CYS A 217 8.91 41.19 7.57
CA CYS A 217 8.44 39.96 8.19
C CYS A 217 7.40 39.24 7.32
N GLN A 218 6.45 39.98 6.77
CA GLN A 218 5.43 39.38 5.92
C GLN A 218 6.04 38.72 4.68
N ASP A 219 7.00 39.39 4.03
CA ASP A 219 7.72 38.86 2.87
C ASP A 219 8.49 37.59 3.24
N PHE A 220 9.16 37.58 4.40
CA PHE A 220 9.86 36.40 4.89
C PHE A 220 8.92 35.22 5.15
N LEU A 221 7.85 35.40 5.92
CA LEU A 221 6.91 34.32 6.21
C LEU A 221 6.25 33.79 4.92
N ARG A 222 5.96 34.66 3.95
CA ARG A 222 5.42 34.25 2.65
C ARG A 222 6.43 33.55 1.76
N SER A 223 7.72 33.83 1.94
CA SER A 223 8.81 33.19 1.19
C SER A 223 9.16 31.79 1.71
N LEU A 224 8.71 31.42 2.91
CA LEU A 224 9.03 30.12 3.49
C LEU A 224 8.45 28.98 2.64
N PRO A 225 9.28 28.05 2.16
CA PRO A 225 8.79 26.90 1.42
C PRO A 225 7.91 26.00 2.29
N SER A 226 6.92 25.36 1.68
CA SER A 226 6.08 24.39 2.37
C SER A 226 6.91 23.29 3.01
N CYS A 227 6.53 22.90 4.24
CA CYS A 227 7.20 21.84 5.00
C CYS A 227 8.70 22.09 5.30
N LYS A 228 9.21 23.32 5.19
CA LYS A 228 10.59 23.67 5.53
C LYS A 228 10.64 24.56 6.78
N LEU A 229 11.53 24.21 7.71
CA LEU A 229 11.77 25.01 8.90
C LEU A 229 12.64 26.20 8.52
N PRO A 230 12.35 27.42 9.02
CA PRO A 230 13.28 28.53 8.86
C PRO A 230 14.62 28.19 9.54
N SER A 231 15.74 28.58 8.94
CA SER A 231 17.05 28.36 9.56
C SER A 231 17.24 29.29 10.76
N ALA A 232 18.16 28.95 11.66
CA ALA A 232 18.54 29.84 12.76
C ALA A 232 19.00 31.21 12.25
N ASN A 233 19.71 31.25 11.11
CA ASN A 233 20.14 32.49 10.47
C ASN A 233 18.96 33.31 9.96
N ASP A 234 17.92 32.68 9.43
CA ASP A 234 16.71 33.39 9.00
C ASP A 234 15.99 33.99 10.21
N LEU A 235 15.84 33.23 11.29
CA LEU A 235 15.21 33.70 12.53
C LEU A 235 15.99 34.83 13.21
N ASN A 236 17.33 34.80 13.16
CA ASN A 236 18.18 35.80 13.79
C ASN A 236 18.10 37.19 13.12
N ARG A 237 17.60 37.28 11.88
CA ARG A 237 17.31 38.56 11.22
C ARG A 237 16.15 39.31 11.87
N TYR A 238 15.29 38.61 12.61
CA TYR A 238 14.05 39.13 13.22
C TYR A 238 14.14 39.20 14.74
N THR A 239 15.14 39.93 15.26
CA THR A 239 15.41 40.07 16.70
C THR A 239 15.05 41.45 17.27
N GLY A 240 14.62 42.39 16.43
CA GLY A 240 14.20 43.72 16.84
C GLY A 240 12.89 43.71 17.64
N PRO A 241 12.59 44.78 18.42
CA PRO A 241 11.37 44.87 19.23
C PRO A 241 10.08 44.71 18.42
N ASN A 242 10.08 45.13 17.16
CA ASN A 242 8.94 45.04 16.24
C ASN A 242 8.79 43.67 15.55
N ASP A 243 9.80 42.79 15.67
CA ASP A 243 9.86 41.51 14.95
C ASP A 243 9.79 40.29 15.88
N VAL A 244 9.66 40.50 17.20
CA VAL A 244 9.55 39.42 18.19
C VAL A 244 8.41 38.47 17.84
N GLU A 245 7.27 39.03 17.46
CA GLU A 245 6.08 38.24 17.09
C GLU A 245 6.25 37.52 15.74
N CYS A 246 6.96 38.14 14.79
CA CYS A 246 7.36 37.52 13.53
C CYS A 246 8.16 36.24 13.77
N ARG A 247 9.21 36.38 14.58
CA ARG A 247 10.10 35.27 14.94
C ARG A 247 9.34 34.19 15.69
N ARG A 248 8.46 34.56 16.62
CA ARG A 248 7.62 33.61 17.38
C ARG A 248 6.74 32.77 16.45
N ILE A 249 6.11 33.39 15.45
CA ILE A 249 5.28 32.67 14.48
C ILE A 249 6.12 31.79 13.56
N ALA A 250 7.26 32.28 13.07
CA ALA A 250 8.19 31.50 12.25
C ALA A 250 8.71 30.26 13.00
N ASP A 251 9.07 30.41 14.28
CA ASP A 251 9.56 29.33 15.14
C ASP A 251 8.48 28.27 15.44
N GLN A 252 7.20 28.65 15.36
CA GLN A 252 6.07 27.74 15.46
C GLN A 252 5.80 26.98 14.14
N TYR A 253 6.55 27.19 13.06
CA TYR A 253 6.34 26.48 11.79
C TYR A 253 6.94 25.07 11.80
N THR A 254 6.44 24.22 12.69
CA THR A 254 6.97 22.88 12.95
C THR A 254 5.95 21.78 12.67
N PHE A 255 6.41 20.53 12.59
CA PHE A 255 5.53 19.36 12.51
C PHE A 255 4.51 19.32 13.66
N GLY A 256 4.97 19.55 14.90
CA GLY A 256 4.14 19.55 16.10
C GLY A 256 3.01 20.56 16.05
N ASN A 257 3.35 21.82 15.81
CA ASN A 257 2.35 22.89 15.76
C ASN A 257 1.42 22.77 14.55
N CYS A 258 1.93 22.29 13.40
CA CYS A 258 1.09 21.96 12.25
C CYS A 258 0.07 20.88 12.62
N TYR A 259 0.51 19.82 13.30
CA TYR A 259 -0.34 18.72 13.77
C TYR A 259 -1.42 19.28 14.70
N ASP A 260 -1.05 19.99 15.76
CA ASP A 260 -1.99 20.53 16.75
C ASP A 260 -3.05 21.46 16.13
N THR A 261 -2.64 22.28 15.16
CA THR A 261 -3.52 23.24 14.50
C THR A 261 -4.50 22.59 13.51
N ASN A 262 -4.12 21.46 12.89
CA ASN A 262 -4.86 20.90 11.77
C ASN A 262 -5.49 19.55 12.04
N ARG A 263 -5.09 18.85 13.10
CA ARG A 263 -5.48 17.45 13.37
C ARG A 263 -6.99 17.22 13.43
N GLU A 264 -7.75 18.18 13.94
CA GLU A 264 -9.22 18.06 14.03
C GLU A 264 -9.95 18.41 12.73
N LYS A 265 -9.25 18.88 11.69
CA LYS A 265 -9.87 19.26 10.42
C LYS A 265 -10.27 18.00 9.65
N PRO A 266 -11.44 17.99 8.98
CA PRO A 266 -11.94 16.82 8.24
C PRO A 266 -10.99 16.30 7.16
N ASP A 267 -10.14 17.17 6.61
CA ASP A 267 -9.19 16.88 5.55
C ASP A 267 -7.75 16.73 6.05
N PHE A 268 -7.54 16.56 7.36
CA PHE A 268 -6.21 16.40 7.95
C PHE A 268 -5.47 15.17 7.41
N PHE A 269 -6.17 14.04 7.36
CA PHE A 269 -5.62 12.79 6.88
C PHE A 269 -5.75 12.70 5.36
N SER A 270 -4.65 12.35 4.70
CA SER A 270 -4.64 12.04 3.28
C SER A 270 -5.42 10.75 3.00
N LYS A 271 -5.76 10.54 1.73
CA LYS A 271 -6.30 9.28 1.20
C LYS A 271 -5.22 8.21 1.04
N GLU A 272 -3.95 8.60 1.15
CA GLU A 272 -2.79 7.73 0.94
C GLU A 272 -2.32 7.07 2.25
N TRP A 273 -2.13 5.76 2.16
CA TRP A 273 -1.34 4.97 3.09
C TRP A 273 -0.03 4.57 2.44
N ARG A 274 1.08 4.69 3.17
CA ARG A 274 2.38 4.17 2.74
C ARG A 274 2.81 3.01 3.62
N THR A 275 3.12 1.89 2.96
CA THR A 275 3.60 0.68 3.61
C THR A 275 4.89 0.21 2.97
N TRP A 276 5.74 -0.44 3.76
CA TRP A 276 7.04 -0.95 3.38
C TRP A 276 7.15 -2.40 3.86
N LEU A 277 7.52 -3.31 2.96
CA LEU A 277 7.56 -4.74 3.22
C LEU A 277 8.84 -5.20 3.91
N ASN A 278 9.86 -4.33 4.00
CA ASN A 278 11.16 -4.67 4.58
C ASN A 278 11.79 -5.93 3.93
N GLY A 279 11.55 -6.11 2.63
CA GLY A 279 11.95 -7.27 1.86
C GLY A 279 11.33 -7.26 0.45
N GLY A 280 12.09 -7.74 -0.54
CA GLY A 280 11.69 -7.68 -1.94
C GLY A 280 10.37 -8.40 -2.25
N MET A 281 9.67 -7.92 -3.28
CA MET A 281 8.57 -8.59 -3.95
C MET A 281 9.15 -9.67 -4.86
N GLN A 282 8.83 -10.94 -4.59
CA GLN A 282 9.26 -12.08 -5.40
C GLN A 282 8.32 -12.29 -6.59
N PHE A 283 8.12 -11.23 -7.38
CA PHE A 283 7.27 -11.24 -8.57
C PHE A 283 8.14 -11.35 -9.82
N ASP A 284 7.56 -11.82 -10.92
CA ASP A 284 8.28 -11.83 -12.19
C ASP A 284 8.51 -10.38 -12.69
N PRO A 285 9.75 -10.00 -13.04
CA PRO A 285 10.07 -8.65 -13.53
C PRO A 285 9.37 -8.26 -14.84
N LYS A 286 8.98 -9.23 -15.67
CA LYS A 286 8.42 -8.99 -17.00
C LYS A 286 6.93 -9.24 -17.03
N HIS A 287 6.51 -10.42 -16.60
CA HIS A 287 5.13 -10.86 -16.73
C HIS A 287 4.67 -11.66 -15.53
N ASP A 288 3.70 -11.11 -14.80
CA ASP A 288 3.12 -11.80 -13.66
C ASP A 288 1.59 -11.67 -13.68
N ARG A 289 0.95 -12.66 -13.07
CA ARG A 289 -0.47 -12.65 -12.78
C ARG A 289 -0.62 -12.58 -11.28
N LEU A 290 -0.94 -11.39 -10.79
CA LEU A 290 -1.14 -11.12 -9.38
C LEU A 290 -2.62 -11.29 -9.02
N ILE A 291 -2.89 -12.10 -8.00
CA ILE A 291 -4.22 -12.25 -7.42
C ILE A 291 -4.21 -11.67 -6.01
N LEU A 292 -5.11 -10.71 -5.76
CA LEU A 292 -5.38 -10.18 -4.43
C LEU A 292 -6.45 -11.05 -3.76
N TYR A 293 -6.13 -11.56 -2.58
CA TYR A 293 -7.02 -12.35 -1.75
C TYR A 293 -7.37 -11.58 -0.47
N ASP A 294 -8.62 -11.69 -0.04
CA ASP A 294 -9.00 -11.23 1.30
C ASP A 294 -8.50 -12.19 2.39
N LYS A 295 -8.76 -11.82 3.65
CA LYS A 295 -8.35 -12.60 4.82
C LYS A 295 -8.99 -14.00 4.88
N GLN A 296 -10.08 -14.24 4.15
CA GLN A 296 -10.74 -15.55 4.04
C GLN A 296 -10.18 -16.38 2.87
N GLY A 297 -9.28 -15.81 2.05
CA GLY A 297 -8.73 -16.46 0.88
C GLY A 297 -9.64 -16.37 -0.35
N LEU A 298 -10.63 -15.49 -0.36
CA LEU A 298 -11.48 -15.24 -1.52
C LEU A 298 -10.84 -14.19 -2.44
N VAL A 299 -11.09 -14.31 -3.75
CA VAL A 299 -10.51 -13.44 -4.77
C VAL A 299 -11.16 -12.06 -4.74
N VAL A 300 -10.34 -11.04 -4.55
CA VAL A 300 -10.73 -9.63 -4.56
C VAL A 300 -10.45 -9.01 -5.92
N ASP A 301 -9.28 -9.29 -6.48
CA ASP A 301 -8.89 -8.72 -7.78
C ASP A 301 -7.82 -9.56 -8.48
N GLU A 302 -7.69 -9.32 -9.78
CA GLU A 302 -6.64 -9.86 -10.63
C GLU A 302 -5.99 -8.70 -11.38
N TYR A 303 -4.66 -8.70 -11.42
CA TYR A 303 -3.84 -7.77 -12.19
C TYR A 303 -2.78 -8.55 -12.96
N ILE A 304 -2.65 -8.24 -14.25
CA ILE A 304 -1.69 -8.87 -15.16
C ILE A 304 -0.87 -7.76 -15.80
N TYR A 305 0.45 -7.94 -15.86
CA TYR A 305 1.38 -7.11 -16.62
C TYR A 305 2.34 -7.97 -17.44
#